data_AF-A0A924Z789-F1
#
_entry.id   AF-A0A924Z789-F1
#
_cell.length_a   1.000
_cell.length_b   1.000
_cell.length_c   1.000
_cell.angle_alpha   90.00
_cell.angle_beta   90.00
_cell.angle_gamma   90.00
#
_symmetry.space_group_name_H-M   'P 1'
#
loop_
_entity.id
_entity.type
_entity.pdbx_description
1 polymer ?
#
loop_
_entity_poly.entity_id
_entity_poly.type
_entity_poly.pdbx_seq_one_letter_code
_entity_poly.pdbx_strand_id
1 'polypeptide(L)'
;MANTLSGAEGADTYSGAGGNDVFTDSSLSSSDTYWWGTGVGSDSLTDAGGTLDHVDLFAGITKAQLKFVHNANNLELSVIGQTEKLVINNWYVSAVNQVEEFRLSDGSKVLASEIQGLLSAMAVFDVPKAVHSSGHMRAQPAWHVQGMLAASV
;
A
#
# COMPACT_ATOMS: atom_id res chain seq x y z
N MET A 1 12.71 15.88 -14.45
CA MET A 1 14.00 15.26 -14.86
C MET A 1 14.31 14.22 -13.80
N ALA A 2 14.94 13.09 -14.12
CA ALA A 2 15.30 12.11 -13.09
C ALA A 2 16.47 12.60 -12.22
N ASN A 3 16.39 12.38 -10.92
CA ASN A 3 17.36 12.75 -9.91
C ASN A 3 17.80 11.55 -9.07
N THR A 4 18.93 11.70 -8.40
CA THR A 4 19.38 10.78 -7.35
C THR A 4 19.65 11.63 -6.11
N LEU A 5 18.88 11.39 -5.06
CA LEU A 5 18.95 12.10 -3.79
C LEU A 5 19.47 11.15 -2.73
N SER A 6 20.51 11.56 -2.02
CA SER A 6 21.09 10.77 -0.93
C SER A 6 21.06 11.58 0.35
N GLY A 7 20.62 10.94 1.43
CA GLY A 7 20.58 11.54 2.77
C GLY A 7 21.95 11.81 3.35
N ALA A 8 21.99 12.73 4.30
CA ALA A 8 23.13 12.96 5.17
C ALA A 8 22.87 12.33 6.55
N GLU A 9 23.64 12.72 7.56
CA GLU A 9 23.27 12.39 8.93
C GLU A 9 22.12 13.30 9.39
N GLY A 10 21.16 12.73 10.12
CA GLY A 10 20.03 13.46 10.69
C GLY A 10 18.74 13.26 9.90
N ALA A 11 17.70 13.99 10.28
CA ALA A 11 16.39 13.89 9.64
C ALA A 11 16.35 14.72 8.34
N ASP A 12 16.16 14.03 7.23
CA ASP A 12 16.13 14.57 5.88
C ASP A 12 14.71 14.63 5.30
N THR A 13 14.57 15.42 4.24
CA THR A 13 13.35 15.50 3.44
C THR A 13 13.68 15.36 1.97
N TYR A 14 13.03 14.39 1.32
CA TYR A 14 13.26 14.04 -0.07
C TYR A 14 12.06 14.43 -0.93
N SER A 15 12.32 15.14 -2.02
CA SER A 15 11.32 15.44 -3.05
C SER A 15 11.96 15.45 -4.43
N GLY A 16 11.49 14.57 -5.31
CA GLY A 16 11.98 14.45 -6.68
C GLY A 16 11.50 15.57 -7.61
N ALA A 17 10.40 16.25 -7.25
CA ALA A 17 9.77 17.33 -8.02
C ALA A 17 9.46 16.99 -9.50
N GLY A 18 9.32 15.69 -9.83
CA GLY A 18 8.95 15.19 -11.15
C GLY A 18 10.10 14.54 -11.91
N GLY A 19 9.93 13.26 -12.26
CA GLY A 19 10.98 12.45 -12.87
C GLY A 19 10.78 11.00 -12.47
N ASN A 20 11.72 10.15 -12.79
CA ASN A 20 11.79 8.86 -12.10
C ASN A 20 13.00 8.95 -11.20
N ASP A 21 12.76 9.23 -9.93
CA ASP A 21 13.80 9.62 -8.99
C ASP A 21 14.24 8.44 -8.13
N VAL A 22 15.46 8.53 -7.60
CA VAL A 22 16.01 7.56 -6.65
C VAL A 22 16.35 8.26 -5.35
N PHE A 23 15.74 7.83 -4.26
CA PHE A 23 15.99 8.28 -2.90
C PHE A 23 16.76 7.19 -2.15
N THR A 24 17.89 7.55 -1.55
CA THR A 24 18.70 6.65 -0.73
C THR A 24 18.98 7.32 0.60
N ASP A 25 18.44 6.76 1.67
CA ASP A 25 18.87 7.09 3.01
C ASP A 25 20.08 6.21 3.42
N SER A 26 20.88 6.71 4.35
CA SER A 26 22.08 6.06 4.88
C SER A 26 22.16 6.08 6.41
N SER A 27 21.28 6.83 7.07
CA SER A 27 21.24 6.91 8.51
C SER A 27 20.39 5.77 9.09
N LEU A 28 20.78 5.24 10.24
CA LEU A 28 20.07 4.13 10.90
C LEU A 28 19.19 4.58 12.07
N SER A 29 19.15 5.89 12.32
CA SER A 29 18.63 6.44 13.59
C SER A 29 17.84 7.73 13.42
N SER A 30 17.73 8.24 12.20
CA SER A 30 16.95 9.43 11.89
C SER A 30 15.49 9.05 11.65
N SER A 31 14.68 10.05 11.31
CA SER A 31 13.30 9.84 10.90
C SER A 31 13.07 10.78 9.74
N ASP A 32 12.98 10.20 8.57
CA ASP A 32 13.13 10.83 7.29
C ASP A 32 11.76 10.98 6.62
N THR A 33 11.66 11.99 5.77
CA THR A 33 10.39 12.39 5.15
C THR A 33 10.49 12.27 3.64
N TYR A 34 9.65 11.44 3.03
CA TYR A 34 9.62 11.21 1.58
C TYR A 34 8.34 11.78 0.99
N TRP A 35 8.46 12.76 0.10
CA TRP A 35 7.29 13.39 -0.53
C TRP A 35 6.97 12.68 -1.83
N TRP A 36 5.79 12.07 -1.90
CA TRP A 36 5.37 11.33 -3.09
C TRP A 36 3.89 11.54 -3.43
N GLY A 37 3.55 11.41 -4.69
CA GLY A 37 2.17 11.44 -5.15
C GLY A 37 2.05 11.25 -6.65
N THR A 38 0.89 11.58 -7.19
CA THR A 38 0.65 11.53 -8.63
C THR A 38 1.23 12.77 -9.32
N GLY A 39 1.74 12.60 -10.53
CA GLY A 39 2.33 13.65 -11.36
C GLY A 39 3.81 13.90 -11.11
N VAL A 40 4.44 13.16 -10.20
CA VAL A 40 5.89 13.24 -9.96
C VAL A 40 6.68 12.09 -10.59
N GLY A 41 6.00 11.15 -11.26
CA GLY A 41 6.61 10.00 -11.92
C GLY A 41 6.82 8.78 -11.01
N SER A 42 7.65 7.84 -11.46
CA SER A 42 7.85 6.55 -10.77
C SER A 42 9.19 6.52 -10.05
N ASP A 43 9.12 6.56 -8.72
CA ASP A 43 10.27 6.76 -7.86
C ASP A 43 10.68 5.46 -7.14
N SER A 44 11.92 5.42 -6.71
CA SER A 44 12.52 4.31 -5.98
C SER A 44 13.13 4.83 -4.68
N LEU A 45 12.80 4.19 -3.56
CA LEU A 45 13.25 4.53 -2.22
C LEU A 45 14.03 3.37 -1.62
N THR A 46 15.24 3.63 -1.13
CA THR A 46 15.97 2.74 -0.23
C THR A 46 16.09 3.42 1.13
N ASP A 47 15.39 2.87 2.10
CA ASP A 47 15.46 3.26 3.51
C ASP A 47 16.60 2.48 4.20
N ALA A 48 17.27 3.11 5.16
CA ALA A 48 18.36 2.49 5.93
C ALA A 48 17.96 2.22 7.39
N GLY A 49 16.98 2.95 7.90
CA GLY A 49 16.24 2.65 9.11
C GLY A 49 16.08 3.85 10.02
N GLY A 50 15.10 3.74 10.90
CA GLY A 50 14.78 4.78 11.86
C GLY A 50 13.70 4.29 12.78
N THR A 51 12.94 5.21 13.35
CA THR A 51 11.79 4.85 14.20
C THR A 51 10.49 5.50 13.77
N LEU A 52 10.54 6.42 12.80
CA LEU A 52 9.39 7.18 12.34
C LEU A 52 9.60 7.77 10.94
N ASP A 53 10.17 6.97 10.05
CA ASP A 53 10.28 7.29 8.63
C ASP A 53 8.88 7.31 8.01
N HIS A 54 8.62 8.28 7.14
CA HIS A 54 7.29 8.41 6.58
C HIS A 54 7.26 8.95 5.16
N VAL A 55 6.31 8.42 4.41
CA VAL A 55 5.93 8.92 3.09
C VAL A 55 4.75 9.87 3.26
N ASP A 56 4.95 11.15 2.96
CA ASP A 56 3.91 12.16 2.89
C ASP A 56 3.28 12.16 1.51
N LEU A 57 2.01 11.74 1.45
CA LEU A 57 1.24 11.68 0.22
C LEU A 57 0.63 13.04 -0.13
N PHE A 58 0.78 13.42 -1.40
CA PHE A 58 0.21 14.67 -1.91
C PHE A 58 -1.31 14.77 -1.71
N ALA A 59 -1.77 16.02 -1.63
CA ALA A 59 -3.18 16.33 -1.45
C ALA A 59 -4.06 15.69 -2.53
N GLY A 60 -5.24 15.19 -2.12
CA GLY A 60 -6.21 14.57 -3.02
C GLY A 60 -6.04 13.06 -3.19
N ILE A 61 -4.99 12.45 -2.63
CA ILE A 61 -4.87 10.99 -2.49
C ILE A 61 -5.59 10.56 -1.20
N THR A 62 -6.49 9.58 -1.31
CA THR A 62 -7.23 9.01 -0.18
C THR A 62 -6.79 7.58 0.12
N LYS A 63 -7.00 7.09 1.35
CA LYS A 63 -6.61 5.73 1.77
C LYS A 63 -7.26 4.65 0.89
N ALA A 64 -8.48 4.90 0.39
CA ALA A 64 -9.20 3.98 -0.50
C ALA A 64 -8.61 3.89 -1.92
N GLN A 65 -7.80 4.88 -2.34
CA GLN A 65 -7.13 4.87 -3.63
C GLN A 65 -5.74 4.25 -3.58
N LEU A 66 -5.20 3.99 -2.38
CA LEU A 66 -3.88 3.39 -2.23
C LEU A 66 -3.94 1.90 -2.58
N LYS A 67 -3.06 1.48 -3.48
CA LYS A 67 -2.81 0.10 -3.83
C LYS A 67 -1.38 -0.25 -3.46
N PHE A 68 -1.24 -1.23 -2.59
CA PHE A 68 0.03 -1.83 -2.22
C PHE A 68 0.21 -3.17 -2.95
N VAL A 69 1.43 -3.46 -3.39
CA VAL A 69 1.80 -4.74 -4.01
C VAL A 69 3.11 -5.22 -3.41
N HIS A 70 3.13 -6.48 -3.01
CA HIS A 70 4.36 -7.19 -2.69
C HIS A 70 4.98 -7.69 -3.99
N ASN A 71 6.15 -7.17 -4.36
CA ASN A 71 6.88 -7.57 -5.56
C ASN A 71 8.32 -7.98 -5.21
N ALA A 72 8.60 -9.29 -5.25
CA ALA A 72 9.87 -9.86 -4.81
C ALA A 72 10.25 -9.39 -3.40
N ASN A 73 11.31 -8.59 -3.24
CA ASN A 73 11.74 -8.06 -1.95
C ASN A 73 11.20 -6.66 -1.64
N ASN A 74 10.40 -6.08 -2.54
CA ASN A 74 10.01 -4.68 -2.51
C ASN A 74 8.52 -4.52 -2.22
N LEU A 75 8.17 -3.37 -1.64
CA LEU A 75 6.80 -2.89 -1.56
C LEU A 75 6.57 -1.86 -2.66
N GLU A 76 5.56 -2.05 -3.50
CA GLU A 76 5.12 -1.03 -4.46
C GLU A 76 3.87 -0.34 -3.94
N LEU A 77 3.88 0.99 -3.93
CA LEU A 77 2.73 1.85 -3.68
C LEU A 77 2.30 2.52 -4.97
N SER A 78 1.01 2.48 -5.26
CA SER A 78 0.41 3.14 -6.42
C SER A 78 -0.97 3.71 -6.07
N VAL A 79 -1.48 4.60 -6.92
CA VAL A 79 -2.83 5.16 -6.81
C VAL A 79 -3.72 4.52 -7.87
N ILE A 80 -4.91 4.05 -7.50
CA ILE A 80 -5.86 3.43 -8.43
C ILE A 80 -6.13 4.36 -9.62
N GLY A 81 -5.99 3.82 -10.83
CA GLY A 81 -6.18 4.55 -12.09
C GLY A 81 -4.94 5.29 -12.58
N GLN A 82 -3.83 5.25 -11.84
CA GLN A 82 -2.56 5.83 -12.22
C GLN A 82 -1.54 4.76 -12.59
N THR A 83 -0.55 5.13 -13.40
CA THR A 83 0.55 4.25 -13.83
C THR A 83 1.81 4.43 -13.01
N GLU A 84 1.93 5.57 -12.34
CA GLU A 84 3.07 5.92 -11.50
C GLU A 84 3.05 5.13 -10.19
N LYS A 85 4.25 4.84 -9.67
CA LYS A 85 4.41 4.11 -8.42
C LYS A 85 5.64 4.57 -7.65
N LEU A 86 5.59 4.39 -6.33
CA LEU A 86 6.75 4.41 -5.46
C LEU A 86 7.16 2.97 -5.17
N VAL A 87 8.42 2.63 -5.43
CA VAL A 87 8.99 1.33 -5.07
C VAL A 87 9.87 1.49 -3.85
N ILE A 88 9.51 0.85 -2.74
CA ILE A 88 10.32 0.82 -1.53
C ILE A 88 11.12 -0.48 -1.54
N ASN A 89 12.43 -0.33 -1.69
CA ASN A 89 13.33 -1.45 -1.91
C ASN A 89 13.58 -2.21 -0.61
N ASN A 90 13.69 -3.53 -0.73
CA ASN A 90 14.08 -4.41 0.37
C ASN A 90 13.15 -4.38 1.60
N TRP A 91 11.91 -3.87 1.45
CA TRP A 91 10.86 -3.87 2.47
C TRP A 91 10.68 -5.25 3.15
N TYR A 92 10.80 -6.33 2.37
CA TYR A 92 10.63 -7.70 2.86
C TYR A 92 11.94 -8.42 3.21
N VAL A 93 13.08 -7.73 3.09
CA VAL A 93 14.39 -8.28 3.49
C VAL A 93 14.64 -8.06 4.98
N SER A 94 14.30 -6.88 5.49
CA SER A 94 14.48 -6.50 6.89
C SER A 94 13.53 -5.38 7.26
N ALA A 95 13.06 -5.38 8.52
CA ALA A 95 12.21 -4.33 9.05
C ALA A 95 12.92 -2.96 9.06
N VAL A 96 14.25 -2.93 9.06
CA VAL A 96 15.05 -1.68 8.99
C VAL A 96 14.99 -0.98 7.64
N ASN A 97 14.42 -1.62 6.60
CA ASN A 97 14.26 -0.99 5.28
C ASN A 97 12.79 -0.57 5.05
N GLN A 98 11.97 -0.57 6.10
CA GLN A 98 10.56 -0.22 6.01
C GLN A 98 10.39 1.22 6.46
N VAL A 99 9.59 1.99 5.72
CA VAL A 99 9.03 3.23 6.28
C VAL A 99 7.90 2.89 7.24
N GLU A 100 7.83 3.56 8.39
CA GLU A 100 6.81 3.27 9.41
C GLU A 100 5.41 3.74 9.01
N GLU A 101 5.31 4.88 8.33
CA GLU A 101 4.02 5.52 8.07
C GLU A 101 3.86 6.03 6.63
N PHE A 102 2.69 5.81 6.06
CA PHE A 102 2.21 6.53 4.88
C PHE A 102 1.15 7.53 5.34
N ARG A 103 1.47 8.82 5.28
CA ARG A 103 0.63 9.90 5.81
C ARG A 103 -0.15 10.55 4.69
N LEU A 104 -1.43 10.81 4.95
CA LEU A 104 -2.34 11.44 4.02
C LEU A 104 -2.63 12.87 4.44
N SER A 105 -2.94 13.72 3.46
CA SER A 105 -3.26 15.14 3.69
C SER A 105 -4.47 15.40 4.61
N ASP A 106 -5.35 14.41 4.82
CA ASP A 106 -6.48 14.49 5.75
C ASP A 106 -6.12 14.13 7.21
N GLY A 107 -4.83 13.86 7.48
CA GLY A 107 -4.31 13.46 8.78
C GLY A 107 -4.45 11.95 9.07
N SER A 108 -5.06 11.17 8.17
CA SER A 108 -5.06 9.72 8.29
C SER A 108 -3.70 9.13 7.92
N LYS A 109 -3.45 7.90 8.38
CA LYS A 109 -2.22 7.17 8.08
C LYS A 109 -2.46 5.69 7.78
N VAL A 110 -1.52 5.11 7.06
CA VAL A 110 -1.34 3.66 6.94
C VAL A 110 -0.03 3.32 7.64
N LEU A 111 -0.07 2.40 8.60
CA LEU A 111 1.14 1.95 9.30
C LEU A 111 1.77 0.78 8.54
N ALA A 112 3.09 0.62 8.63
CA ALA A 112 3.80 -0.55 8.11
C ALA A 112 3.16 -1.87 8.58
N SER A 113 2.72 -1.92 9.84
CA SER A 113 2.03 -3.07 10.43
C SER A 113 0.67 -3.40 9.79
N GLU A 114 0.03 -2.43 9.12
CA GLU A 114 -1.26 -2.62 8.43
C GLU A 114 -1.06 -3.20 7.01
N ILE A 115 0.13 -3.06 6.43
CA ILE A 115 0.41 -3.38 5.02
C ILE A 115 0.10 -4.85 4.71
N GLN A 116 0.49 -5.78 5.57
CA GLN A 116 0.22 -7.21 5.34
C GLN A 116 -1.29 -7.52 5.30
N GLY A 117 -2.08 -6.83 6.13
CA GLY A 117 -3.54 -6.95 6.12
C GLY A 117 -4.15 -6.41 4.83
N LEU A 118 -3.67 -5.26 4.36
CA LEU A 118 -4.11 -4.66 3.10
C LEU A 118 -3.78 -5.54 1.90
N LEU A 119 -2.56 -6.09 1.83
CA LEU A 119 -2.16 -7.03 0.77
C LEU A 119 -3.03 -8.29 0.75
N SER A 120 -3.33 -8.84 1.93
CA SER A 120 -4.18 -10.02 2.05
C SER A 120 -5.62 -9.73 1.61
N ALA A 121 -6.15 -8.55 1.94
CA ALA A 121 -7.46 -8.13 1.48
C ALA A 121 -7.50 -7.99 -0.05
N MET A 122 -6.50 -7.32 -0.64
CA MET A 122 -6.41 -7.11 -2.08
C MET A 122 -6.27 -8.43 -2.86
N ALA A 123 -5.50 -9.38 -2.34
CA ALA A 123 -5.37 -10.71 -2.94
C ALA A 123 -6.71 -11.48 -3.03
N VAL A 124 -7.62 -11.28 -2.07
CA VAL A 124 -8.95 -11.91 -2.09
C VAL A 124 -9.86 -11.27 -3.15
N PHE A 125 -9.71 -9.96 -3.40
CA PHE A 125 -10.47 -9.24 -4.42
C PHE A 125 -9.92 -9.46 -5.84
N ASP A 126 -8.61 -9.67 -5.99
CA ASP A 126 -7.94 -9.98 -7.27
C ASP A 126 -8.10 -11.45 -7.72
N VAL A 127 -8.83 -12.29 -6.97
CA VAL A 127 -9.25 -13.63 -7.41
C VAL A 127 -10.69 -13.62 -7.96
N PRO A 128 -10.91 -13.38 -9.26
CA PRO A 128 -12.11 -13.85 -9.96
C PRO A 128 -11.82 -15.08 -10.85
N LYS A 129 -12.62 -16.15 -10.66
CA LYS A 129 -12.71 -17.37 -11.51
C LYS A 129 -11.49 -18.32 -11.57
N ALA A 130 -10.92 -18.78 -10.45
CA ALA A 130 -10.10 -20.00 -10.49
C ALA A 130 -10.31 -20.96 -9.30
N VAL A 131 -11.21 -20.66 -8.36
CA VAL A 131 -11.50 -21.54 -7.21
C VAL A 131 -12.97 -21.95 -7.13
N HIS A 132 -13.53 -22.38 -8.25
CA HIS A 132 -14.68 -23.30 -8.25
C HIS A 132 -14.44 -24.41 -9.28
N SER A 133 -13.33 -25.12 -9.11
CA SER A 133 -13.06 -26.37 -9.84
C SER A 133 -12.42 -27.38 -8.90
N SER A 134 -13.18 -27.86 -7.92
CA SER A 134 -13.16 -29.26 -7.52
C SER A 134 -14.35 -29.53 -6.61
N GLY A 135 -15.02 -30.65 -6.85
CA GLY A 135 -16.36 -30.94 -6.38
C GLY A 135 -16.49 -31.26 -4.89
N HIS A 136 -17.77 -31.37 -4.52
CA HIS A 136 -18.31 -31.80 -3.23
C HIS A 136 -18.08 -30.80 -2.11
N MET A 137 -19.09 -30.01 -1.72
CA MET A 137 -19.82 -30.10 -0.43
C MET A 137 -21.16 -29.34 -0.56
N ARG A 138 -22.28 -29.99 -0.24
CA ARG A 138 -23.62 -29.38 -0.25
C ARG A 138 -23.69 -28.32 0.86
N ALA A 139 -23.97 -27.06 0.50
CA ALA A 139 -24.35 -26.04 1.45
C ALA A 139 -25.83 -25.69 1.27
N GLN A 140 -26.65 -26.00 2.27
CA GLN A 140 -27.93 -25.32 2.51
C GLN A 140 -28.04 -25.01 4.00
N PRO A 141 -28.23 -23.74 4.38
CA PRO A 141 -28.96 -23.38 5.59
C PRO A 141 -30.33 -22.78 5.27
N ALA A 142 -31.18 -22.86 6.29
CA ALA A 142 -32.63 -22.91 6.29
C ALA A 142 -33.38 -21.56 6.18
N TRP A 143 -34.71 -21.70 6.20
CA TRP A 143 -35.80 -20.72 6.43
C TRP A 143 -36.50 -20.14 5.18
N HIS A 144 -37.57 -20.82 4.76
CA HIS A 144 -38.71 -20.18 4.08
C HIS A 144 -39.97 -20.51 4.88
N VAL A 145 -40.42 -19.57 5.72
CA VAL A 145 -41.77 -19.56 6.29
C VAL A 145 -42.55 -18.50 5.52
N GLN A 146 -43.40 -18.93 4.60
CA GLN A 146 -44.42 -18.08 3.99
C GLN A 146 -45.78 -18.53 4.51
N GLY A 147 -46.42 -17.66 5.30
CA GLY A 147 -47.77 -17.86 5.79
C GLY A 147 -48.85 -17.32 4.83
N MET A 148 -50.08 -17.80 5.09
CA MET A 148 -51.41 -17.28 4.72
C MET A 148 -51.91 -17.53 3.27
N LEU A 149 -53.17 -17.89 2.96
CA LEU A 149 -54.43 -18.14 3.69
C LEU A 149 -55.49 -18.70 2.69
N ALA A 150 -56.57 -19.33 3.20
CA ALA A 150 -57.91 -19.53 2.61
C ALA A 150 -58.10 -20.59 1.47
N ALA A 151 -59.20 -21.34 1.32
CA ALA A 151 -60.46 -21.59 2.04
C ALA A 151 -61.16 -22.86 1.45
N SER A 152 -62.10 -23.44 2.21
CA SER A 152 -63.31 -24.24 1.84
C SER A 152 -63.22 -25.25 0.66
N VAL A 153 -63.62 -26.52 0.77
CA VAL A 153 -64.87 -27.13 1.27
C VAL A 153 -64.56 -28.54 1.78
#